data_AF-A0A3E2BPM6-F1
#
_entry.id   AF-A0A3E2BPM6-F1
#
_cell.length_a   1.000
_cell.length_b   1.000
_cell.length_c   1.000
_cell.angle_alpha   90.00
_cell.angle_beta   90.00
_cell.angle_gamma   90.00
#
_symmetry.space_group_name_H-M   'P 1'
#
loop_
_entity.id
_entity.type
_entity.pdbx_description
1 polymer ?
#
loop_
_entity_poly.entity_id
_entity_poly.type
_entity_poly.pdbx_seq_one_letter_code
_entity_poly.pdbx_strand_id
1 'polypeptide(L)'
;MKKSACLLVFLGLLLAVILSPATAWERGTHAFIADKLKKANGPYNIEEMYGAMAPDAFNYLFTAPSILYRDYLYDQTHHYFLKVQHAVKYGYEKASSYGFISHNNLWGADSTAHNASLTLMPDEGYVITKAKMLDEYLKSVSTDYYNLFKDYPAVALEVCHNIIEAAGDIVLVRYDHSLGAKVMQIAARPKTNMQNLMARAYAQGLSDFSQTTAAPLTLTEAEQFIRATENEFRTSCIAYGWLLQQDEATILENVIAQFKQLATAYFTALGLPVPDEALLTALLQGAFQAAIGLIENDYMPEIMATIEMLKKGMVKEVKPNVMATRPTAALIKAKLH
;
A
#
# COMPACT_ATOMS: atom_id res chain seq x y z
N MET A 1 -3.06 33.95 28.44
CA MET A 1 -3.66 32.60 28.54
C MET A 1 -4.14 32.01 27.21
N LYS A 2 -4.77 32.77 26.29
CA LYS A 2 -5.25 32.23 24.99
C LYS A 2 -4.15 31.80 24.00
N LYS A 3 -2.98 32.47 23.99
CA LYS A 3 -1.85 32.13 23.08
C LYS A 3 -1.13 30.82 23.47
N SER A 4 -1.03 30.53 24.76
CA SER A 4 -0.39 29.31 25.28
C SER A 4 -1.23 28.05 25.04
N ALA A 5 -2.56 28.18 25.04
CA ALA A 5 -3.47 27.08 24.73
C ALA A 5 -3.41 26.67 23.24
N CYS A 6 -3.30 27.63 22.31
CA CYS A 6 -3.09 27.33 20.88
C CYS A 6 -1.76 26.63 20.62
N LEU A 7 -0.69 27.02 21.31
CA LEU A 7 0.63 26.40 21.14
C LEU A 7 0.65 24.95 21.62
N LEU A 8 -0.02 24.65 22.74
CA LEU A 8 -0.13 23.29 23.28
C LEU A 8 -1.00 22.37 22.42
N VAL A 9 -2.05 22.91 21.78
CA VAL A 9 -2.87 22.16 20.82
C VAL A 9 -2.09 21.86 19.53
N PHE A 10 -1.31 22.83 19.01
CA PHE A 10 -0.44 22.62 17.85
C PHE A 10 0.70 21.63 18.16
N LEU A 11 1.32 21.72 19.34
CA LEU A 11 2.38 20.80 19.76
C LEU A 11 1.83 19.39 20.01
N GLY A 12 0.62 19.28 20.56
CA GLY A 12 -0.09 18.00 20.74
C GLY A 12 -0.51 17.35 19.42
N LEU A 13 -0.92 18.14 18.42
CA LEU A 13 -1.15 17.67 17.04
C LEU A 13 0.15 17.26 16.35
N LEU A 14 1.26 17.99 16.54
CA LEU A 14 2.57 17.60 16.02
C LEU A 14 3.07 16.28 16.66
N LEU A 15 2.91 16.13 17.98
CA LEU A 15 3.27 14.91 18.71
C LEU A 15 2.39 13.71 18.34
N ALA A 16 1.11 13.94 18.03
CA ALA A 16 0.22 12.88 17.54
C ALA A 16 0.59 12.41 16.11
N VAL A 17 1.15 13.30 15.27
CA VAL A 17 1.68 12.94 13.94
C VAL A 17 2.99 12.14 14.05
N ILE A 18 3.77 12.34 15.13
CA ILE A 18 5.05 11.64 15.37
C ILE A 18 4.84 10.22 15.93
N LEU A 19 3.68 9.91 16.51
CA LEU A 19 3.42 8.65 17.23
C LEU A 19 2.66 7.58 16.43
N SER A 20 2.17 7.88 15.23
CA SER A 20 1.67 6.83 14.35
C SER A 20 2.87 6.24 13.60
N PRO A 21 3.15 4.93 13.68
CA PRO A 21 4.02 4.31 12.70
C PRO A 21 3.40 4.62 11.34
N ALA A 22 4.07 5.48 10.57
CA ALA A 22 3.59 5.90 9.26
C ALA A 22 3.64 4.68 8.36
N THR A 23 2.53 3.97 8.29
CA THR A 23 2.42 2.74 7.53
C THR A 23 1.67 3.04 6.24
N ALA A 24 2.39 3.32 5.15
CA ALA A 24 2.29 2.59 3.88
C ALA A 24 3.22 3.14 2.81
N TRP A 25 3.77 2.24 1.99
CA TRP A 25 4.53 2.55 0.78
C TRP A 25 3.67 2.30 -0.47
N GLU A 26 4.19 2.63 -1.65
CA GLU A 26 3.51 2.67 -2.98
C GLU A 26 2.22 3.51 -3.15
N ARG A 27 1.73 4.17 -2.09
CA ARG A 27 0.58 5.09 -2.14
C ARG A 27 0.73 6.15 -3.22
N GLY A 28 1.93 6.72 -3.35
CA GLY A 28 2.22 7.78 -4.32
C GLY A 28 1.99 7.27 -5.74
N THR A 29 2.49 6.08 -6.03
CA THR A 29 2.33 5.40 -7.31
C THR A 29 0.87 5.11 -7.63
N HIS A 30 0.10 4.56 -6.70
CA HIS A 30 -1.33 4.34 -6.93
C HIS A 30 -2.10 5.65 -7.15
N ALA A 31 -1.81 6.69 -6.35
CA ALA A 31 -2.42 8.01 -6.51
C ALA A 31 -2.05 8.64 -7.86
N PHE A 32 -0.81 8.47 -8.32
CA PHE A 32 -0.34 8.96 -9.61
C PHE A 32 -1.02 8.22 -10.77
N ILE A 33 -1.07 6.89 -10.72
CA ILE A 33 -1.76 6.08 -11.73
C ILE A 33 -3.21 6.55 -11.86
N ALA A 34 -3.94 6.66 -10.74
CA ALA A 34 -5.32 7.15 -10.74
C ALA A 34 -5.45 8.58 -11.29
N ASP A 35 -4.53 9.49 -10.96
CA ASP A 35 -4.50 10.85 -11.51
C ASP A 35 -4.28 10.88 -13.02
N LYS A 36 -3.61 9.88 -13.59
CA LYS A 36 -3.44 9.74 -15.04
C LYS A 36 -4.57 8.97 -15.72
N LEU A 37 -5.27 8.10 -14.99
CA LEU A 37 -6.47 7.42 -15.45
C LEU A 37 -7.62 8.41 -15.69
N LYS A 38 -7.86 9.32 -14.74
CA LYS A 38 -8.91 10.36 -14.80
C LYS A 38 -10.27 9.83 -15.21
N LYS A 39 -10.68 8.65 -14.74
CA LYS A 39 -11.96 8.05 -15.14
C LYS A 39 -13.15 8.90 -14.72
N ALA A 40 -13.11 9.45 -13.51
CA ALA A 40 -14.17 10.25 -12.93
C ALA A 40 -14.15 11.72 -13.43
N ASN A 41 -12.99 12.20 -13.91
CA ASN A 41 -12.72 13.56 -14.38
C ASN A 41 -13.08 14.69 -13.39
N GLY A 42 -12.50 15.87 -13.59
CA GLY A 42 -12.84 17.08 -12.83
C GLY A 42 -12.75 16.90 -11.30
N PRO A 43 -13.71 17.42 -10.51
CA PRO A 43 -13.63 17.38 -9.04
C PRO A 43 -13.76 15.99 -8.44
N TYR A 44 -14.14 14.98 -9.22
CA TYR A 44 -14.28 13.60 -8.76
C TYR A 44 -12.96 12.79 -8.82
N ASN A 45 -11.98 13.27 -9.59
CA ASN A 45 -10.66 12.62 -9.71
C ASN A 45 -9.98 12.44 -8.35
N ILE A 46 -10.21 13.37 -7.43
CA ILE A 46 -9.64 13.31 -6.07
C ILE A 46 -10.15 12.09 -5.28
N GLU A 47 -11.41 11.69 -5.48
CA GLU A 47 -11.96 10.50 -4.83
C GLU A 47 -11.45 9.22 -5.50
N GLU A 48 -11.23 9.25 -6.82
CA GLU A 48 -10.59 8.17 -7.58
C GLU A 48 -9.15 7.95 -7.13
N MET A 49 -8.37 9.01 -6.95
CA MET A 49 -7.00 8.91 -6.43
C MET A 49 -6.96 8.33 -5.01
N TYR A 50 -7.88 8.73 -4.12
CA TYR A 50 -7.98 8.06 -2.81
C TYR A 50 -8.38 6.61 -2.95
N GLY A 51 -9.32 6.35 -3.86
CA GLY A 51 -9.79 5.04 -4.25
C GLY A 51 -8.67 4.07 -4.49
N ALA A 52 -7.67 4.47 -5.28
CA ALA A 52 -6.56 3.62 -5.66
C ALA A 52 -5.58 3.29 -4.53
N MET A 53 -5.54 4.09 -3.46
CA MET A 53 -4.70 3.81 -2.28
C MET A 53 -5.43 2.98 -1.20
N ALA A 54 -6.76 3.05 -1.17
CA ALA A 54 -7.55 2.48 -0.08
C ALA A 54 -7.47 0.93 0.08
N PRO A 55 -7.20 0.11 -0.96
CA PRO A 55 -7.01 -1.33 -0.79
C PRO A 55 -5.93 -1.72 0.22
N ASP A 56 -4.88 -0.90 0.34
CA ASP A 56 -3.74 -1.13 1.24
C ASP A 56 -3.99 -0.75 2.70
N ALA A 57 -5.16 -0.20 3.02
CA ALA A 57 -5.50 0.21 4.38
C ALA A 57 -5.30 -0.91 5.41
N PHE A 58 -5.41 -2.17 4.96
CA PHE A 58 -5.31 -3.35 5.81
C PHE A 58 -3.94 -4.03 5.82
N ASN A 59 -2.97 -3.62 4.97
CA ASN A 59 -1.68 -4.32 4.86
C ASN A 59 -0.83 -4.20 6.14
N TYR A 60 -1.15 -3.22 6.98
CA TYR A 60 -0.34 -2.80 8.13
C TYR A 60 -0.87 -3.25 9.49
N LEU A 61 -1.80 -4.20 9.48
CA LEU A 61 -2.37 -4.79 10.69
C LEU A 61 -1.38 -5.80 11.31
N PHE A 62 -0.31 -5.31 11.94
CA PHE A 62 0.73 -6.16 12.54
C PHE A 62 0.52 -6.47 14.04
N THR A 63 -0.47 -5.84 14.68
CA THR A 63 -0.73 -5.99 16.11
C THR A 63 -1.96 -6.88 16.36
N ALA A 64 -1.95 -7.63 17.47
CA ALA A 64 -3.12 -8.38 17.91
C ALA A 64 -4.22 -7.43 18.46
N PRO A 65 -5.52 -7.72 18.22
CA PRO A 65 -6.04 -8.85 17.46
C PRO A 65 -6.04 -8.64 15.94
N SER A 66 -5.77 -7.43 15.45
CA SER A 66 -5.91 -7.02 14.05
C SER A 66 -5.16 -7.89 13.05
N ILE A 67 -3.98 -8.42 13.41
CA ILE A 67 -3.18 -9.32 12.58
C ILE A 67 -3.94 -10.58 12.17
N LEU A 68 -4.92 -11.02 12.98
CA LEU A 68 -5.77 -12.18 12.67
C LEU A 68 -6.67 -11.94 11.46
N TYR A 69 -6.94 -10.68 11.09
CA TYR A 69 -7.84 -10.32 9.99
C TYR A 69 -7.11 -9.84 8.74
N ARG A 70 -5.80 -9.57 8.85
CA ARG A 70 -4.98 -8.92 7.81
C ARG A 70 -5.10 -9.65 6.47
N ASP A 71 -4.76 -10.94 6.46
CA ASP A 71 -4.69 -11.73 5.22
C ASP A 71 -6.08 -11.92 4.59
N TYR A 72 -7.12 -12.07 5.42
CA TYR A 72 -8.51 -12.09 4.95
C TYR A 72 -8.86 -10.78 4.25
N LEU A 73 -8.59 -9.64 4.91
CA LEU A 73 -8.92 -8.32 4.35
C LEU A 73 -8.09 -8.00 3.11
N TYR A 74 -6.81 -8.36 3.09
CA TYR A 74 -5.95 -8.26 1.91
C TYR A 74 -6.58 -9.00 0.72
N ASP A 75 -6.97 -10.26 0.91
CA ASP A 75 -7.63 -11.05 -0.12
C ASP A 75 -8.95 -10.41 -0.58
N GLN A 76 -9.73 -9.85 0.36
CA GLN A 76 -10.97 -9.14 0.03
C GLN A 76 -10.74 -7.87 -0.78
N THR A 77 -9.66 -7.13 -0.54
CA THR A 77 -9.36 -5.86 -1.22
C THR A 77 -8.58 -6.03 -2.52
N HIS A 78 -7.80 -7.12 -2.68
CA HIS A 78 -6.93 -7.32 -3.84
C HIS A 78 -7.43 -8.40 -4.82
N HIS A 79 -8.24 -9.38 -4.38
CA HIS A 79 -8.82 -10.42 -5.24
C HIS A 79 -10.35 -10.34 -5.36
N TYR A 80 -11.04 -9.93 -4.29
CA TYR A 80 -12.51 -9.74 -4.29
C TYR A 80 -12.93 -8.25 -4.34
N PHE A 81 -12.08 -7.42 -4.93
CA PHE A 81 -12.18 -5.95 -5.02
C PHE A 81 -13.52 -5.43 -5.60
N LEU A 82 -14.20 -6.20 -6.46
CA LEU A 82 -15.48 -5.78 -7.06
C LEU A 82 -16.61 -5.61 -6.03
N LYS A 83 -16.47 -6.13 -4.80
CA LYS A 83 -17.43 -5.87 -3.71
C LYS A 83 -17.62 -4.38 -3.43
N VAL A 84 -16.54 -3.59 -3.54
CA VAL A 84 -16.59 -2.13 -3.38
C VAL A 84 -17.46 -1.48 -4.46
N GLN A 85 -17.34 -1.93 -5.71
CA GLN A 85 -18.16 -1.42 -6.79
C GLN A 85 -19.65 -1.74 -6.61
N HIS A 86 -19.97 -2.95 -6.14
CA HIS A 86 -21.35 -3.37 -5.86
C HIS A 86 -21.97 -2.64 -4.65
N ALA A 87 -21.14 -2.13 -3.74
CA ALA A 87 -21.59 -1.40 -2.55
C ALA A 87 -21.83 0.10 -2.79
N VAL A 88 -21.56 0.62 -3.99
CA VAL A 88 -21.74 2.04 -4.35
C VAL A 88 -23.22 2.43 -4.31
N LYS A 89 -23.53 3.55 -3.66
CA LYS A 89 -24.87 4.14 -3.65
C LYS A 89 -24.97 5.41 -4.48
N TYR A 90 -23.94 6.28 -4.48
CA TYR A 90 -24.03 7.59 -5.13
C TYR A 90 -22.69 8.20 -5.55
N GLY A 91 -22.75 9.07 -6.58
CA GLY A 91 -21.72 9.97 -7.12
C GLY A 91 -20.27 9.76 -6.68
N TYR A 92 -19.87 10.34 -5.55
CA TYR A 92 -18.47 10.32 -5.09
C TYR A 92 -17.96 8.91 -4.79
N GLU A 93 -18.81 8.03 -4.27
CA GLU A 93 -18.44 6.62 -4.03
C GLU A 93 -18.15 5.88 -5.34
N LYS A 94 -18.78 6.29 -6.45
CA LYS A 94 -18.50 5.73 -7.78
C LYS A 94 -17.12 6.12 -8.29
N ALA A 95 -16.67 7.34 -8.01
CA ALA A 95 -15.32 7.77 -8.34
C ALA A 95 -14.29 7.02 -7.48
N SER A 96 -14.54 6.93 -6.17
CA SER A 96 -13.76 6.09 -5.25
C SER A 96 -13.65 4.64 -5.70
N SER A 97 -14.75 4.03 -6.17
CA SER A 97 -14.71 2.65 -6.63
C SER A 97 -13.89 2.47 -7.90
N TYR A 98 -13.86 3.45 -8.81
CA TYR A 98 -12.97 3.39 -9.99
C TYR A 98 -11.49 3.34 -9.62
N GLY A 99 -11.07 4.15 -8.64
CA GLY A 99 -9.73 4.06 -8.10
C GLY A 99 -9.47 2.69 -7.47
N PHE A 100 -10.38 2.26 -6.60
CA PHE A 100 -10.24 1.01 -5.86
C PHE A 100 -10.06 -0.20 -6.77
N ILE A 101 -10.88 -0.32 -7.82
CA ILE A 101 -10.76 -1.45 -8.75
C ILE A 101 -9.54 -1.34 -9.66
N SER A 102 -8.90 -0.17 -9.80
CA SER A 102 -7.68 -0.04 -10.62
C SER A 102 -6.42 -0.61 -9.97
N HIS A 103 -6.47 -0.89 -8.66
CA HIS A 103 -5.33 -1.32 -7.85
C HIS A 103 -5.03 -2.83 -8.00
N ASN A 104 -6.02 -3.70 -7.78
CA ASN A 104 -5.97 -5.17 -7.67
C ASN A 104 -4.87 -6.04 -8.37
N ASN A 105 -4.63 -7.22 -7.79
CA ASN A 105 -3.68 -8.24 -8.25
C ASN A 105 -4.08 -9.03 -9.51
N LEU A 106 -5.32 -8.94 -9.99
CA LEU A 106 -5.78 -9.74 -11.14
C LEU A 106 -5.46 -9.06 -12.48
N TRP A 107 -5.88 -7.81 -12.63
CA TRP A 107 -5.65 -7.01 -13.84
C TRP A 107 -5.29 -5.55 -13.53
N GLY A 108 -5.30 -5.17 -12.25
CA GLY A 108 -4.99 -3.83 -11.76
C GLY A 108 -3.49 -3.51 -11.81
N ALA A 109 -3.13 -2.39 -11.18
CA ALA A 109 -1.75 -1.95 -11.03
C ALA A 109 -0.87 -3.05 -10.39
N ASP A 110 -1.34 -3.72 -9.35
CA ASP A 110 -0.58 -4.75 -8.65
C ASP A 110 -0.36 -5.99 -9.51
N SER A 111 -1.25 -6.26 -10.47
CA SER A 111 -1.03 -7.34 -11.43
C SER A 111 0.27 -7.10 -12.22
N THR A 112 0.53 -5.85 -12.61
CA THR A 112 1.81 -5.50 -13.28
C THR A 112 3.00 -5.48 -12.33
N ALA A 113 2.78 -5.08 -11.07
CA ALA A 113 3.83 -5.08 -10.05
C ALA A 113 4.25 -6.49 -9.63
N HIS A 114 3.30 -7.43 -9.53
CA HIS A 114 3.52 -8.74 -8.90
C HIS A 114 3.50 -9.93 -9.85
N ASN A 115 2.74 -9.87 -10.96
CA ASN A 115 2.47 -11.05 -11.78
C ASN A 115 2.98 -10.94 -13.22
N ALA A 116 2.84 -9.78 -13.87
CA ALA A 116 3.19 -9.63 -15.29
C ALA A 116 3.57 -8.19 -15.62
N SER A 117 4.87 -7.88 -15.56
CA SER A 117 5.37 -6.57 -15.96
C SER A 117 5.14 -6.31 -17.45
N LEU A 118 5.03 -5.05 -17.81
CA LEU A 118 4.74 -4.62 -19.18
C LEU A 118 5.99 -4.24 -19.98
N THR A 119 7.11 -3.98 -19.30
CA THR A 119 8.35 -3.51 -19.94
C THR A 119 9.57 -4.39 -19.70
N LEU A 120 9.53 -5.33 -18.76
CA LEU A 120 10.66 -6.21 -18.42
C LEU A 120 10.41 -7.67 -18.82
N MET A 121 9.66 -8.39 -18.00
CA MET A 121 9.38 -9.83 -18.09
C MET A 121 7.86 -10.06 -18.06
N PRO A 122 7.25 -10.69 -19.09
CA PRO A 122 5.81 -10.86 -19.14
C PRO A 122 5.25 -11.94 -18.19
N ASP A 123 6.11 -12.77 -17.61
CA ASP A 123 5.78 -13.88 -16.71
C ASP A 123 6.11 -13.60 -15.23
N GLU A 124 6.58 -12.39 -14.92
CA GLU A 124 6.86 -11.94 -13.57
C GLU A 124 6.54 -10.45 -13.41
N GLY A 125 6.07 -10.05 -12.22
CA GLY A 125 5.80 -8.65 -11.95
C GLY A 125 7.05 -7.79 -11.83
N TYR A 126 6.93 -6.50 -12.17
CA TYR A 126 8.05 -5.56 -12.19
C TYR A 126 8.75 -5.49 -10.82
N VAL A 127 7.97 -5.33 -9.75
CA VAL A 127 8.48 -5.22 -8.38
C VAL A 127 9.15 -6.51 -7.96
N ILE A 128 8.59 -7.67 -8.29
CA ILE A 128 9.17 -8.98 -7.96
C ILE A 128 10.50 -9.19 -8.69
N THR A 129 10.57 -8.89 -9.98
CA THR A 129 11.83 -8.97 -10.74
C THR A 129 12.89 -8.05 -10.13
N LYS A 130 12.54 -6.80 -9.82
CA LYS A 130 13.47 -5.84 -9.21
C LYS A 130 13.87 -6.23 -7.79
N ALA A 131 12.97 -6.82 -7.00
CA ALA A 131 13.26 -7.30 -5.67
C ALA A 131 14.27 -8.46 -5.69
N LYS A 132 14.13 -9.40 -6.63
CA LYS A 132 15.12 -10.48 -6.84
C LYS A 132 16.48 -9.93 -7.26
N MET A 133 16.49 -8.95 -8.17
CA MET A 133 17.74 -8.27 -8.58
C MET A 133 18.42 -7.57 -7.40
N LEU A 134 17.64 -6.90 -6.55
CA LEU A 134 18.13 -6.24 -5.35
C LEU A 134 18.69 -7.24 -4.33
N ASP A 135 17.95 -8.32 -4.04
CA ASP A 135 18.38 -9.39 -3.13
C ASP A 135 19.72 -10.02 -3.59
N GLU A 136 19.81 -10.41 -4.86
CA GLU A 136 21.04 -10.98 -5.42
C GLU A 136 22.21 -9.98 -5.39
N TYR A 137 21.97 -8.70 -5.68
CA TYR A 137 22.99 -7.66 -5.56
C TYR A 137 23.46 -7.53 -4.11
N LEU A 138 22.54 -7.40 -3.14
CA LEU A 138 22.88 -7.21 -1.72
C LEU A 138 23.63 -8.41 -1.14
N LYS A 139 23.25 -9.64 -1.50
CA LYS A 139 24.00 -10.86 -1.15
C LYS A 139 25.45 -10.81 -1.65
N SER A 140 25.66 -10.25 -2.84
CA SER A 140 27.00 -10.19 -3.46
C SER A 140 27.91 -9.12 -2.87
N VAL A 141 27.36 -8.04 -2.32
CA VAL A 141 28.12 -6.87 -1.85
C VAL A 141 28.14 -6.70 -0.33
N SER A 142 27.27 -7.40 0.41
CA SER A 142 27.17 -7.29 1.87
C SER A 142 27.12 -8.66 2.56
N THR A 143 28.23 -9.00 3.22
CA THR A 143 28.32 -10.21 4.05
C THR A 143 27.30 -10.20 5.18
N ASP A 144 27.00 -9.03 5.75
CA ASP A 144 26.02 -8.91 6.84
C ASP A 144 24.59 -9.17 6.33
N TYR A 145 24.24 -8.62 5.16
CA TYR A 145 22.96 -8.92 4.52
C TYR A 145 22.83 -10.42 4.24
N TYR A 146 23.85 -11.01 3.61
CA TYR A 146 23.87 -12.43 3.31
C TYR A 146 23.69 -13.28 4.58
N ASN A 147 24.44 -12.98 5.65
CA ASN A 147 24.35 -13.75 6.90
C ASN A 147 23.01 -13.59 7.60
N LEU A 148 22.39 -12.42 7.52
CA LEU A 148 21.07 -12.16 8.11
C LEU A 148 19.97 -13.00 7.42
N PHE A 149 20.06 -13.20 6.11
CA PHE A 149 18.96 -13.73 5.30
C PHE A 149 19.21 -15.10 4.65
N LYS A 150 20.43 -15.66 4.71
CA LYS A 150 20.77 -16.95 4.05
C LYS A 150 19.82 -18.10 4.40
N ASP A 151 19.29 -18.12 5.62
CA ASP A 151 18.38 -19.16 6.12
C ASP A 151 16.89 -18.76 5.96
N TYR A 152 16.64 -17.54 5.47
CA TYR A 152 15.31 -16.92 5.35
C TYR A 152 15.11 -16.22 3.99
N PRO A 153 15.28 -16.91 2.85
CA PRO A 153 15.24 -16.29 1.52
C PRO A 153 13.89 -15.63 1.19
N ALA A 154 12.78 -16.17 1.70
CA ALA A 154 11.46 -15.56 1.52
C ALA A 154 11.34 -14.21 2.26
N VAL A 155 11.96 -14.09 3.44
CA VAL A 155 11.98 -12.84 4.22
C VAL A 155 12.88 -11.82 3.53
N ALA A 156 14.01 -12.25 2.97
CA ALA A 156 14.91 -11.41 2.19
C ALA A 156 14.18 -10.76 1.00
N LEU A 157 13.43 -11.58 0.26
CA LEU A 157 12.66 -11.14 -0.90
C LEU A 157 11.55 -10.16 -0.50
N GLU A 158 10.81 -10.45 0.58
CA GLU A 158 9.78 -9.55 1.11
C GLU A 158 10.38 -8.19 1.50
N VAL A 159 11.53 -8.17 2.17
CA VAL A 159 12.22 -6.92 2.52
C VAL A 159 12.63 -6.17 1.25
N CYS A 160 13.20 -6.84 0.25
CA CYS A 160 13.59 -6.20 -1.00
C CYS A 160 12.39 -5.69 -1.80
N HIS A 161 11.29 -6.42 -1.83
CA HIS A 161 10.03 -6.02 -2.45
C HIS A 161 9.59 -4.67 -1.88
N ASN A 162 9.42 -4.58 -0.58
CA ASN A 162 8.97 -3.36 0.07
C ASN A 162 9.94 -2.18 -0.16
N ILE A 163 11.27 -2.43 -0.21
CA ILE A 163 12.27 -1.39 -0.54
C ILE A 163 12.10 -0.89 -1.98
N ILE A 164 11.89 -1.78 -2.95
CA ILE A 164 11.67 -1.40 -4.36
C ILE A 164 10.42 -0.53 -4.51
N GLU A 165 9.32 -0.88 -3.83
CA GLU A 165 8.08 -0.10 -3.87
C GLU A 165 8.26 1.30 -3.29
N ALA A 166 8.90 1.40 -2.11
CA ALA A 166 9.21 2.68 -1.50
C ALA A 166 10.18 3.52 -2.34
N ALA A 167 11.19 2.89 -2.95
CA ALA A 167 12.09 3.56 -3.88
C ALA A 167 11.35 4.07 -5.13
N GLY A 168 10.31 3.35 -5.57
CA GLY A 168 9.43 3.76 -6.67
C GLY A 168 8.78 5.12 -6.43
N ASP A 169 8.20 5.33 -5.24
CA ASP A 169 7.61 6.62 -4.86
C ASP A 169 8.67 7.74 -4.80
N ILE A 170 9.90 7.46 -4.34
CA ILE A 170 11.01 8.42 -4.34
C ILE A 170 11.37 8.83 -5.77
N VAL A 171 11.55 7.86 -6.66
CA VAL A 171 11.82 8.11 -8.09
C VAL A 171 10.66 8.87 -8.73
N LEU A 172 9.42 8.54 -8.39
CA LEU A 172 8.23 9.18 -8.93
C LEU A 172 8.12 10.64 -8.53
N VAL A 173 8.54 11.03 -7.31
CA VAL A 173 8.59 12.45 -6.89
C VAL A 173 9.51 13.29 -7.78
N ARG A 174 10.56 12.70 -8.36
CA ARG A 174 11.43 13.39 -9.35
C ARG A 174 10.67 13.72 -10.64
N TYR A 175 9.63 12.95 -10.98
CA TYR A 175 8.78 13.14 -12.16
C TYR A 175 7.54 13.98 -11.88
N ASP A 176 6.94 13.85 -10.69
CA ASP A 176 5.80 14.66 -10.25
C ASP A 176 6.04 15.21 -8.85
N HIS A 177 6.68 16.38 -8.79
CA HIS A 177 6.94 17.10 -7.54
C HIS A 177 5.67 17.52 -6.77
N SER A 178 4.49 17.45 -7.41
CA SER A 178 3.22 17.74 -6.73
C SER A 178 2.59 16.52 -6.07
N LEU A 179 3.19 15.34 -6.21
CA LEU A 179 2.65 14.07 -5.71
C LEU A 179 2.33 14.11 -4.21
N GLY A 180 3.27 14.55 -3.38
CA GLY A 180 3.04 14.64 -1.94
C GLY A 180 1.89 15.58 -1.57
N ALA A 181 1.80 16.73 -2.23
CA ALA A 181 0.70 17.68 -2.02
C ALA A 181 -0.65 17.08 -2.44
N LYS A 182 -0.70 16.33 -3.55
CA LYS A 182 -1.88 15.60 -3.99
C LYS A 182 -2.32 14.58 -2.94
N VAL A 183 -1.42 13.69 -2.51
CA VAL A 183 -1.71 12.66 -1.50
C VAL A 183 -2.28 13.28 -0.22
N MET A 184 -1.67 14.37 0.27
CA MET A 184 -2.19 15.11 1.44
C MET A 184 -3.60 15.64 1.21
N GLN A 185 -3.82 16.36 0.11
CA GLN A 185 -5.11 16.99 -0.18
C GLN A 185 -6.24 15.97 -0.32
N ILE A 186 -5.94 14.85 -0.98
CA ILE A 186 -6.88 13.74 -1.13
C ILE A 186 -7.22 13.13 0.25
N ALA A 187 -6.20 12.83 1.05
CA ALA A 187 -6.38 12.20 2.34
C ALA A 187 -7.09 13.13 3.35
N ALA A 188 -6.92 14.45 3.26
CA ALA A 188 -7.57 15.41 4.16
C ALA A 188 -9.10 15.58 3.95
N ARG A 189 -9.69 15.01 2.89
CA ARG A 189 -11.11 15.17 2.57
C ARG A 189 -12.05 14.47 3.57
N PRO A 190 -13.33 14.89 3.63
CA PRO A 190 -14.34 14.23 4.44
C PRO A 190 -14.38 12.72 4.19
N LYS A 191 -14.23 11.97 5.29
CA LYS A 191 -13.89 10.53 5.28
C LYS A 191 -15.05 9.63 4.87
N THR A 192 -16.27 10.17 4.86
CA THR A 192 -17.50 9.37 4.85
C THR A 192 -17.67 8.53 3.60
N ASN A 193 -17.16 8.96 2.44
CA ASN A 193 -17.38 8.24 1.19
C ASN A 193 -16.70 6.87 1.21
N MET A 194 -15.37 6.84 1.32
CA MET A 194 -14.63 5.58 1.28
C MET A 194 -14.88 4.72 2.52
N GLN A 195 -14.94 5.32 3.71
CA GLN A 195 -15.22 4.58 4.95
C GLN A 195 -16.55 3.84 4.90
N ASN A 196 -17.62 4.53 4.49
CA ASN A 196 -18.92 3.90 4.37
C ASN A 196 -18.94 2.85 3.27
N LEU A 197 -18.23 3.11 2.16
CA LEU A 197 -18.17 2.19 1.04
C LEU A 197 -17.48 0.88 1.42
N MET A 198 -16.29 0.95 2.05
CA MET A 198 -15.54 -0.21 2.51
C MET A 198 -16.29 -0.97 3.62
N ALA A 199 -16.89 -0.26 4.59
CA ALA A 199 -17.69 -0.90 5.63
C ALA A 199 -18.85 -1.70 5.02
N ARG A 200 -19.59 -1.12 4.08
CA ARG A 200 -20.69 -1.83 3.38
C ARG A 200 -20.19 -3.01 2.55
N ALA A 201 -19.02 -2.90 1.92
CA ALA A 201 -18.47 -3.94 1.08
C ALA A 201 -17.95 -5.15 1.88
N TYR A 202 -17.38 -4.91 3.07
CA TYR A 202 -16.53 -5.90 3.74
C TYR A 202 -16.92 -6.26 5.18
N ALA A 203 -17.71 -5.44 5.89
CA ALA A 203 -17.95 -5.66 7.32
C ALA A 203 -18.67 -6.98 7.63
N GLN A 204 -19.66 -7.36 6.82
CA GLN A 204 -20.34 -8.66 7.00
C GLN A 204 -19.37 -9.83 6.84
N GLY A 205 -18.57 -9.82 5.78
CA GLY A 205 -17.60 -10.88 5.53
C GLY A 205 -16.53 -10.96 6.62
N LEU A 206 -16.06 -9.80 7.11
CA LEU A 206 -15.13 -9.74 8.23
C LEU A 206 -15.76 -10.27 9.52
N SER A 207 -17.00 -9.89 9.84
CA SER A 207 -17.71 -10.41 11.02
C SER A 207 -17.87 -11.92 10.95
N ASP A 208 -18.28 -12.47 9.80
CA ASP A 208 -18.43 -13.91 9.60
C ASP A 208 -17.08 -14.64 9.73
N PHE A 209 -16.02 -14.13 9.09
CA PHE A 209 -14.67 -14.69 9.18
C PHE A 209 -14.11 -14.64 10.60
N SER A 210 -14.30 -13.52 11.31
CA SER A 210 -13.76 -13.36 12.66
C SER A 210 -14.25 -14.42 13.65
N GLN A 211 -15.43 -15.02 13.41
CA GLN A 211 -15.96 -16.13 14.22
C GLN A 211 -15.07 -17.38 14.18
N THR A 212 -14.20 -17.51 13.18
CA THR A 212 -13.23 -18.61 13.08
C THR A 212 -11.88 -18.28 13.71
N THR A 213 -11.75 -17.11 14.34
CA THR A 213 -10.51 -16.64 14.96
C THR A 213 -10.64 -16.58 16.48
N ALA A 214 -9.52 -16.34 17.18
CA ALA A 214 -9.52 -16.15 18.63
C ALA A 214 -10.14 -14.80 19.09
N ALA A 215 -10.54 -13.93 18.16
CA ALA A 215 -11.12 -12.62 18.43
C ALA A 215 -12.37 -12.41 17.54
N PRO A 216 -13.55 -12.96 17.91
CA PRO A 216 -14.76 -12.76 17.14
C PRO A 216 -15.24 -11.30 17.21
N LEU A 217 -15.76 -10.80 16.09
CA LEU A 217 -16.36 -9.47 15.95
C LEU A 217 -17.84 -9.59 15.57
N THR A 218 -18.69 -8.84 16.27
CA THR A 218 -20.04 -8.55 15.78
C THR A 218 -20.00 -7.71 14.51
N LEU A 219 -21.10 -7.65 13.75
CA LEU A 219 -21.17 -6.81 12.55
C LEU A 219 -20.83 -5.34 12.85
N THR A 220 -21.36 -4.80 13.95
CA THR A 220 -21.07 -3.42 14.38
C THR A 220 -19.60 -3.20 14.67
N GLU A 221 -18.95 -4.15 15.35
CA GLU A 221 -17.50 -4.07 15.64
C GLU A 221 -16.68 -4.18 14.35
N ALA A 222 -17.07 -5.03 13.41
CA ALA A 222 -16.41 -5.14 12.10
C ALA A 222 -16.54 -3.84 11.27
N GLU A 223 -17.71 -3.19 11.29
CA GLU A 223 -17.89 -1.88 10.66
C GLU A 223 -17.02 -0.81 11.31
N GLN A 224 -16.98 -0.76 12.65
CA GLN A 224 -16.15 0.19 13.39
C GLN A 224 -14.66 -0.05 13.14
N PHE A 225 -14.23 -1.32 13.11
CA PHE A 225 -12.87 -1.71 12.81
C PHE A 225 -12.43 -1.20 11.44
N ILE A 226 -13.20 -1.49 10.38
CA ILE A 226 -12.88 -1.03 9.01
C ILE A 226 -12.74 0.50 8.96
N ARG A 227 -13.64 1.23 9.62
CA ARG A 227 -13.61 2.70 9.66
C ARG A 227 -12.42 3.25 10.42
N ALA A 228 -12.05 2.61 11.54
CA ALA A 228 -10.89 3.00 12.33
C ALA A 228 -9.60 2.76 11.55
N THR A 229 -9.45 1.59 10.95
CA THR A 229 -8.28 1.24 10.13
C THR A 229 -8.13 2.16 8.91
N GLU A 230 -9.22 2.42 8.17
CA GLU A 230 -9.17 3.38 7.05
C GLU A 230 -8.78 4.79 7.54
N ASN A 231 -9.26 5.20 8.71
CA ASN A 231 -8.94 6.51 9.27
C ASN A 231 -7.47 6.64 9.67
N GLU A 232 -6.89 5.57 10.22
CA GLU A 232 -5.46 5.48 10.52
C GLU A 232 -4.66 5.54 9.22
N PHE A 233 -5.04 4.76 8.21
CA PHE A 233 -4.41 4.78 6.89
C PHE A 233 -4.45 6.18 6.25
N ARG A 234 -5.58 6.88 6.36
CA ARG A 234 -5.72 8.26 5.89
C ARG A 234 -4.76 9.22 6.61
N THR A 235 -4.60 9.04 7.92
CA THR A 235 -3.69 9.85 8.72
C THR A 235 -2.24 9.61 8.31
N SER A 236 -1.86 8.35 8.07
CA SER A 236 -0.52 8.04 7.56
C SER A 236 -0.32 8.50 6.11
N CYS A 237 -1.36 8.53 5.25
CA CYS A 237 -1.29 9.17 3.93
C CYS A 237 -0.92 10.66 4.04
N ILE A 238 -1.50 11.39 5.00
CA ILE A 238 -1.20 12.83 5.18
C ILE A 238 0.27 13.01 5.58
N ALA A 239 0.74 12.23 6.56
CA ALA A 239 2.14 12.27 6.99
C ALA A 239 3.09 11.92 5.84
N TYR A 240 2.75 10.89 5.07
CA TYR A 240 3.54 10.46 3.91
C TYR A 240 3.55 11.50 2.80
N GLY A 241 2.41 12.12 2.48
CA GLY A 241 2.37 13.20 1.51
C GLY A 241 3.16 14.44 1.93
N TRP A 242 3.27 14.73 3.24
CA TRP A 242 4.16 15.78 3.75
C TRP A 242 5.63 15.41 3.56
N LEU A 243 5.97 14.14 3.80
CA LEU A 243 7.31 13.61 3.57
C LEU A 243 7.72 13.73 2.10
N LEU A 244 6.86 13.32 1.17
CA LEU A 244 7.13 13.37 -0.27
C LEU A 244 7.29 14.81 -0.84
N GLN A 245 7.07 15.85 -0.04
CA GLN A 245 7.32 17.25 -0.42
C GLN A 245 8.69 17.77 0.06
N GLN A 246 9.43 16.99 0.83
CA GLN A 246 10.77 17.38 1.29
C GLN A 246 11.81 17.16 0.18
N ASP A 247 13.03 17.60 0.42
CA ASP A 247 14.16 17.22 -0.43
C ASP A 247 14.44 15.71 -0.33
N GLU A 248 15.07 15.14 -1.36
CA GLU A 248 15.26 13.69 -1.47
C GLU A 248 16.09 13.10 -0.32
N ALA A 249 17.06 13.84 0.22
CA ALA A 249 17.86 13.36 1.34
C ALA A 249 17.00 13.25 2.62
N THR A 250 16.16 14.26 2.89
CA THR A 250 15.18 14.22 3.98
C THR A 250 14.14 13.12 3.76
N ILE A 251 13.68 12.90 2.52
CA ILE A 251 12.77 11.79 2.19
C ILE A 251 13.43 10.46 2.58
N LEU A 252 14.64 10.22 2.10
CA LEU A 252 15.36 8.98 2.30
C LEU A 252 15.64 8.70 3.79
N GLU A 253 16.09 9.71 4.54
CA GLU A 253 16.35 9.59 5.98
C GLU A 253 15.09 9.12 6.74
N ASN A 254 13.95 9.75 6.47
CA ASN A 254 12.69 9.44 7.15
C ASN A 254 12.08 8.12 6.68
N VAL A 255 12.21 7.77 5.39
CA VAL A 255 11.82 6.45 4.89
C VAL A 255 12.64 5.37 5.60
N ILE A 256 13.97 5.51 5.68
CA ILE A 256 14.83 4.57 6.41
C ILE A 256 14.42 4.47 7.88
N ALA A 257 14.13 5.57 8.55
CA ALA A 257 13.67 5.55 9.94
C ALA A 257 12.36 4.76 10.11
N GLN A 258 11.42 4.88 9.17
CA GLN A 258 10.18 4.08 9.15
C GLN A 258 10.46 2.59 8.88
N PHE A 259 11.33 2.28 7.91
CA PHE A 259 11.76 0.91 7.63
C PHE A 259 12.40 0.24 8.84
N LYS A 260 13.16 0.97 9.67
CA LYS A 260 13.73 0.42 10.91
C LYS A 260 12.67 -0.08 11.87
N GLN A 261 11.62 0.74 12.09
CA GLN A 261 10.51 0.39 12.98
C GLN A 261 9.73 -0.81 12.44
N LEU A 262 9.44 -0.82 11.14
CA LEU A 262 8.73 -1.90 10.48
C LEU A 262 9.52 -3.20 10.46
N ALA A 263 10.80 -3.16 10.10
CA ALA A 263 11.67 -4.34 10.12
C ALA A 263 11.77 -4.94 11.53
N THR A 264 11.85 -4.10 12.56
CA THR A 264 11.85 -4.55 13.96
C THR A 264 10.54 -5.24 14.32
N ALA A 265 9.39 -4.64 13.99
CA ALA A 265 8.08 -5.25 14.25
C ALA A 265 7.90 -6.56 13.49
N TYR A 266 8.28 -6.59 12.21
CA TYR A 266 8.16 -7.74 11.33
C TYR A 266 9.05 -8.91 11.78
N PHE A 267 10.33 -8.66 12.07
CA PHE A 267 11.25 -9.70 12.57
C PHE A 267 10.80 -10.22 13.93
N THR A 268 10.33 -9.35 14.82
CA THR A 268 9.76 -9.76 16.11
C THR A 268 8.55 -10.67 15.92
N ALA A 269 7.63 -10.31 15.00
CA ALA A 269 6.44 -11.11 14.71
C ALA A 269 6.79 -12.49 14.12
N LEU A 270 7.90 -12.61 13.40
CA LEU A 270 8.41 -13.87 12.86
C LEU A 270 9.31 -14.65 13.83
N GLY A 271 9.64 -14.10 14.99
CA GLY A 271 10.59 -14.70 15.94
C GLY A 271 12.05 -14.70 15.44
N LEU A 272 12.39 -13.79 14.52
CA LEU A 272 13.73 -13.62 13.98
C LEU A 272 14.57 -12.67 14.84
N PRO A 273 15.91 -12.84 14.87
CA PRO A 273 16.78 -11.88 15.54
C PRO A 273 16.68 -10.51 14.87
N VAL A 274 16.46 -9.48 15.67
CA VAL A 274 16.48 -8.09 15.19
C VAL A 274 17.93 -7.59 15.19
N PRO A 275 18.49 -7.16 14.05
CA PRO A 275 19.81 -6.53 14.00
C PRO A 275 19.87 -5.31 14.93
N ASP A 276 21.07 -4.98 15.42
CA ASP A 276 21.25 -3.73 16.15
C ASP A 276 20.97 -2.51 15.25
N GLU A 277 20.71 -1.36 15.88
CA GLU A 277 20.29 -0.16 15.15
C GLU A 277 21.33 0.33 14.13
N ALA A 278 22.62 0.19 14.43
CA ALA A 278 23.69 0.65 13.55
C ALA A 278 23.76 -0.21 12.28
N LEU A 279 23.71 -1.54 12.46
CA LEU A 279 23.68 -2.48 11.35
C LEU A 279 22.42 -2.32 10.52
N LEU A 280 21.24 -2.22 11.15
CA LEU A 280 19.98 -2.05 10.44
C LEU A 280 19.95 -0.74 9.62
N THR A 281 20.49 0.35 10.18
CA THR A 281 20.62 1.62 9.47
C THR A 281 21.51 1.49 8.24
N ALA A 282 22.69 0.87 8.38
CA ALA A 282 23.64 0.69 7.27
C ALA A 282 23.06 -0.19 6.15
N LEU A 283 22.39 -1.29 6.52
CA LEU A 283 21.74 -2.19 5.55
C LEU A 283 20.65 -1.47 4.76
N LEU A 284 19.78 -0.71 5.44
CA LEU A 284 18.71 0.03 4.78
C LEU A 284 19.25 1.15 3.88
N GLN A 285 20.27 1.90 4.31
CA GLN A 285 20.92 2.92 3.49
C GLN A 285 21.49 2.33 2.20
N GLY A 286 22.25 1.23 2.29
CA GLY A 286 22.82 0.56 1.13
C GLY A 286 21.74 -0.02 0.21
N ALA A 287 20.70 -0.63 0.78
CA ALA A 287 19.60 -1.21 0.02
C ALA A 287 18.78 -0.17 -0.73
N PHE A 288 18.46 0.98 -0.11
CA PHE A 288 17.74 2.05 -0.77
C PHE A 288 18.54 2.69 -1.90
N GLN A 289 19.84 2.92 -1.68
CA GLN A 289 20.70 3.46 -2.72
C GLN A 289 20.75 2.52 -3.94
N ALA A 290 20.89 1.21 -3.69
CA ALA A 290 20.88 0.20 -4.74
C ALA A 290 19.52 0.12 -5.45
N ALA A 291 18.42 0.12 -4.70
CA ALA A 291 17.06 0.07 -5.22
C ALA A 291 16.75 1.25 -6.16
N ILE A 292 17.07 2.48 -5.74
CA ILE A 292 16.89 3.68 -6.57
C ILE A 292 17.69 3.56 -7.87
N GLY A 293 18.96 3.18 -7.79
CA GLY A 293 19.79 2.99 -8.99
C GLY A 293 19.30 1.88 -9.93
N LEU A 294 18.66 0.84 -9.37
CA LEU A 294 18.08 -0.26 -10.14
C LEU A 294 16.83 0.13 -10.93
N ILE A 295 16.06 1.13 -10.48
CA ILE A 295 14.74 1.44 -11.05
C ILE A 295 14.64 2.83 -11.70
N GLU A 296 15.58 3.75 -11.44
CA GLU A 296 15.43 5.16 -11.85
C GLU A 296 15.26 5.38 -13.37
N ASN A 297 15.74 4.44 -14.17
CA ASN A 297 15.72 4.54 -15.64
C ASN A 297 14.54 3.81 -16.30
N ASP A 298 13.86 2.89 -15.61
CA ASP A 298 12.81 2.05 -16.19
C ASP A 298 11.50 2.00 -15.39
N TYR A 299 11.47 2.57 -14.18
CA TYR A 299 10.24 2.67 -13.38
C TYR A 299 9.13 3.42 -14.10
N MET A 300 9.40 4.63 -14.61
CA MET A 300 8.38 5.42 -15.29
C MET A 300 7.85 4.79 -16.58
N PRO A 301 8.70 4.21 -17.46
CA PRO A 301 8.22 3.39 -18.57
C PRO A 301 7.22 2.31 -18.15
N GLU A 302 7.50 1.57 -17.08
CA GLU A 302 6.56 0.56 -16.55
C GLU A 302 5.24 1.20 -16.10
N ILE A 303 5.30 2.22 -15.24
CA ILE A 303 4.10 2.90 -14.73
C ILE A 303 3.23 3.45 -15.86
N MET A 304 3.84 4.04 -16.90
CA MET A 304 3.11 4.56 -18.04
C MET A 304 2.47 3.44 -18.88
N ALA A 305 3.15 2.31 -19.05
CA ALA A 305 2.56 1.13 -19.68
C ALA A 305 1.37 0.60 -18.87
N THR A 306 1.50 0.55 -17.54
CA THR A 306 0.42 0.14 -16.62
C THR A 306 -0.79 1.03 -16.74
N ILE A 307 -0.61 2.36 -16.78
CA ILE A 307 -1.69 3.31 -17.02
C ILE A 307 -2.42 3.03 -18.33
N GLU A 308 -1.70 2.77 -19.42
CA GLU A 308 -2.31 2.48 -20.72
C GLU A 308 -3.05 1.14 -20.74
N MET A 309 -2.54 0.13 -20.04
CA MET A 309 -3.24 -1.14 -19.82
C MET A 309 -4.54 -0.91 -19.05
N LEU A 310 -4.47 -0.19 -17.93
CA LEU A 310 -5.62 0.08 -17.06
C LEU A 310 -6.70 0.91 -17.77
N LYS A 311 -6.34 1.91 -18.58
CA LYS A 311 -7.32 2.65 -19.41
C LYS A 311 -8.15 1.72 -20.29
N LYS A 312 -7.54 0.67 -20.84
CA LYS A 312 -8.24 -0.35 -21.66
C LYS A 312 -9.06 -1.30 -20.77
N GLY A 313 -8.45 -1.81 -19.70
CA GLY A 313 -9.08 -2.74 -18.75
C GLY A 313 -10.34 -2.14 -18.10
N MET A 314 -10.26 -0.91 -17.64
CA MET A 314 -11.39 -0.18 -17.05
C MET A 314 -12.54 0.10 -18.03
N VAL A 315 -12.34 0.02 -19.35
CA VAL A 315 -13.47 0.07 -20.30
C VAL A 315 -14.18 -1.28 -20.39
N LYS A 316 -13.44 -2.38 -20.25
CA LYS A 316 -13.95 -3.74 -20.36
C LYS A 316 -14.65 -4.18 -19.07
N GLU A 317 -14.00 -3.99 -17.92
CA GLU A 317 -14.44 -4.51 -16.62
C GLU A 317 -15.50 -3.61 -15.94
N VAL A 318 -15.64 -2.35 -16.37
CA VAL A 318 -16.64 -1.40 -15.82
C VAL A 318 -17.94 -1.37 -16.65
N LYS A 319 -18.08 -2.22 -17.68
CA LYS A 319 -19.38 -2.36 -18.38
C LYS A 319 -20.42 -2.93 -17.41
N PRO A 320 -21.70 -2.49 -17.44
CA PRO A 320 -22.72 -2.93 -16.49
C PRO A 320 -23.15 -4.41 -16.57
N ASN A 321 -22.48 -5.24 -17.36
CA ASN A 321 -22.84 -6.63 -17.55
C ASN A 321 -21.56 -7.42 -17.77
N VAL A 322 -21.12 -8.18 -16.77
CA VAL A 322 -20.97 -9.63 -16.80
C VAL A 322 -20.79 -10.07 -15.35
N MET A 323 -21.64 -10.99 -14.92
CA MET A 323 -21.53 -11.67 -13.64
C MET A 323 -20.15 -12.34 -13.55
N ALA A 324 -19.22 -11.76 -12.78
CA ALA A 324 -18.01 -12.46 -12.39
C ALA A 324 -18.40 -13.48 -11.31
N THR A 325 -18.72 -14.66 -11.81
CA THR A 325 -18.78 -15.92 -11.08
C THR A 325 -17.62 -16.05 -10.11
N ARG A 326 -17.94 -16.57 -8.91
CA ARG A 326 -17.02 -17.01 -7.86
C ARG A 326 -15.67 -17.50 -8.43
N PRO A 327 -14.54 -17.16 -7.81
CA PRO A 327 -13.32 -17.93 -7.97
C PRO A 327 -13.64 -19.39 -7.63
N THR A 328 -13.45 -20.29 -8.58
CA THR A 328 -13.57 -21.72 -8.35
C THR A 328 -12.57 -22.10 -7.25
N ALA A 329 -13.01 -22.91 -6.30
CA ALA A 329 -12.27 -23.39 -5.12
C ALA A 329 -10.94 -24.14 -5.41
N ALA A 330 -10.45 -24.11 -6.65
CA ALA A 330 -9.23 -24.77 -7.11
C ALA A 330 -7.95 -24.05 -6.65
N LEU A 331 -7.98 -22.73 -6.36
CA LEU A 331 -6.79 -21.98 -5.95
C LEU A 331 -6.45 -22.07 -4.46
N ILE A 332 -7.37 -22.55 -3.61
CA ILE A 332 -7.12 -22.72 -2.17
C ILE A 332 -6.33 -24.01 -1.87
N LYS A 333 -6.30 -24.97 -2.81
CA LYS A 333 -5.62 -26.26 -2.61
C LYS A 333 -4.12 -26.27 -2.90
N ALA A 334 -3.57 -25.19 -3.47
CA ALA A 334 -2.15 -25.17 -3.87
C ALA A 334 -1.18 -24.64 -2.79
N LYS A 335 -1.67 -24.18 -1.63
CA LYS A 335 -0.83 -23.69 -0.52
C LYS A 335 -0.81 -24.59 0.72
N LEU A 336 -1.26 -25.83 0.59
CA LEU A 336 -1.10 -26.85 1.63
C LEU A 336 -0.37 -28.06 1.04
N HIS A 337 0.93 -27.90 0.79
CA HIS A 337 1.93 -28.98 0.81
C HIS A 337 3.31 -28.42 1.09
#